data_AF-A0A7C2W351-F1
#
_entry.id   AF-A0A7C2W351-F1
#
_cell.length_a   1.000
_cell.length_b   1.000
_cell.length_c   1.000
_cell.angle_alpha   90.00
_cell.angle_beta   90.00
_cell.angle_gamma   90.00
#
_symmetry.space_group_name_H-M   'P 1'
#
loop_
_entity.id
_entity.type
_entity.pdbx_description
1 polymer ?
#
loop_
_entity_poly.entity_id
_entity_poly.type
_entity_poly.pdbx_seq_one_letter_code
_entity_poly.pdbx_strand_id
1 'polypeptide(L)'
;MKYPEQVLTKDRKGKVEVRKLIDNGRFVRYEYIDPETGKLTQNKYKLLLITDDRMEEFFIVPLKDGRYLMIPTEAKGERMIWDGERAVGINEL
;
A
#
# COMPACT_ATOMS: atom_id res chain seq x y z
N MET A 1 18.45 -3.66 -3.16
CA MET A 1 18.36 -2.46 -2.28
C MET A 1 17.87 -2.93 -0.93
N LYS A 2 18.43 -2.48 0.20
CA LYS A 2 17.95 -2.92 1.51
C LYS A 2 16.89 -1.93 2.00
N TYR A 3 15.63 -2.37 2.05
CA TYR A 3 14.53 -1.54 2.55
C TYR A 3 14.55 -1.42 4.08
N PRO A 4 14.12 -0.28 4.67
CA PRO A 4 13.92 -0.16 6.10
C PRO A 4 12.89 -1.16 6.63
N GLU A 5 13.07 -1.70 7.84
CA GLU A 5 12.14 -2.70 8.40
C GLU A 5 10.70 -2.18 8.55
N GLN A 6 10.53 -0.88 8.78
CA GLN A 6 9.24 -0.24 9.02
C GLN A 6 8.30 -0.31 7.80
N VAL A 7 8.86 -0.34 6.58
CA VAL A 7 8.07 -0.45 5.34
C VAL A 7 7.80 -1.91 4.96
N LEU A 8 8.41 -2.86 5.66
CA LEU A 8 8.21 -4.28 5.45
C LEU A 8 6.92 -4.77 6.11
N THR A 9 6.31 -5.76 5.48
CA THR A 9 5.15 -6.45 6.03
C THR A 9 5.17 -7.91 5.61
N LYS A 10 4.28 -8.72 6.18
CA LYS A 10 4.09 -10.12 5.78
C LYS A 10 2.68 -10.30 5.23
N ASP A 11 2.58 -10.98 4.10
CA ASP A 11 1.30 -11.42 3.59
C ASP A 11 0.72 -12.56 4.47
N ARG A 12 -0.48 -13.03 4.12
CA ARG A 12 -1.13 -14.15 4.84
C ARG A 12 -0.35 -15.47 4.78
N LYS A 13 0.59 -15.62 3.85
CA LYS A 13 1.45 -16.79 3.68
C LYS A 13 2.82 -16.61 4.34
N GLY A 14 3.05 -15.48 5.01
CA GLY A 14 4.32 -15.16 5.67
C GLY A 14 5.39 -14.60 4.73
N LYS A 15 5.08 -14.37 3.45
CA LYS A 15 6.01 -13.77 2.48
C LYS A 15 6.24 -12.31 2.85
N VAL A 16 7.50 -11.89 2.89
CA VAL A 16 7.88 -10.50 3.16
C VAL A 16 7.64 -9.65 1.91
N GLU A 17 7.02 -8.49 2.11
CA GLU A 17 6.66 -7.52 1.08
C GLU A 17 7.02 -6.10 1.54
N VAL A 18 7.22 -5.19 0.60
CA VAL A 18 7.39 -3.76 0.84
C VAL A 18 6.11 -3.03 0.45
N ARG A 19 5.62 -2.13 1.32
CA ARG A 19 4.58 -1.16 0.91
C ARG A 19 5.24 -0.03 0.15
N LYS A 20 5.05 0.04 -1.17
CA LYS A 20 5.65 1.07 -2.03
C LYS A 20 4.59 2.07 -2.46
N LEU A 21 4.85 3.35 -2.19
CA LEU A 21 4.00 4.46 -2.61
C LEU A 21 3.84 4.49 -4.13
N ILE A 22 2.62 4.77 -4.59
CA ILE A 22 2.29 5.07 -5.99
C ILE A 22 2.08 6.57 -6.13
N ASP A 23 1.16 7.14 -5.35
CA ASP A 23 0.84 8.57 -5.29
C ASP A 23 0.07 8.94 -4.02
N ASN A 24 0.01 10.23 -3.71
CA ASN A 24 -0.61 10.80 -2.52
C ASN A 24 -1.34 12.14 -2.79
N GLY A 25 -1.95 12.71 -1.74
CA GLY A 25 -2.80 13.91 -1.75
C GLY A 25 -3.93 13.76 -0.73
N ARG A 26 -5.18 14.06 -1.10
CA ARG A 26 -6.36 13.70 -0.27
C ARG A 26 -6.61 12.19 -0.16
N PHE A 27 -5.74 11.39 -0.75
CA PHE A 27 -5.75 9.95 -0.74
C PHE A 27 -4.31 9.45 -0.80
N VAL A 28 -4.06 8.22 -0.38
CA VAL A 28 -2.77 7.55 -0.56
C VAL A 28 -3.01 6.23 -1.30
N ARG A 29 -2.26 6.00 -2.37
CA ARG A 29 -2.21 4.69 -3.03
C ARG A 29 -0.85 4.08 -2.91
N TYR A 30 -0.82 2.79 -2.58
CA TYR A 30 0.41 2.03 -2.54
C TYR A 30 0.20 0.60 -3.04
N GLU A 31 1.28 -0.03 -3.45
CA GLU A 31 1.36 -1.42 -3.91
C GLU A 31 2.26 -2.26 -3.00
N TYR A 32 2.20 -3.57 -3.18
CA TYR A 32 3.09 -4.52 -2.51
C TYR A 32 4.10 -5.03 -3.53
N ILE A 33 5.39 -4.84 -3.24
CA ILE A 33 6.48 -5.35 -4.06
C ILE A 33 7.37 -6.30 -3.27
N ASP A 34 8.04 -7.17 -4.01
CA ASP A 34 9.03 -8.09 -3.49
C ASP A 34 10.33 -7.32 -3.19
N PRO A 35 10.87 -7.39 -1.97
CA PRO A 35 12.03 -6.58 -1.57
C PRO A 35 13.30 -6.92 -2.36
N GLU A 36 13.43 -8.13 -2.88
CA GLU A 36 14.60 -8.57 -3.64
C GLU A 36 14.49 -8.15 -5.11
N THR A 37 13.32 -8.36 -5.72
CA THR A 37 13.15 -8.19 -7.17
C THR A 37 12.50 -6.86 -7.58
N GLY A 38 11.87 -6.15 -6.64
CA GLY A 38 11.10 -4.92 -6.92
C GLY A 38 9.82 -5.14 -7.71
N LYS A 39 9.46 -6.40 -8.02
CA LYS A 39 8.25 -6.74 -8.78
C LYS A 39 7.03 -6.77 -7.86
N LEU A 40 5.87 -6.46 -8.43
CA LEU A 40 4.57 -6.63 -7.76
C LEU A 40 4.42 -8.05 -7.21
N THR A 41 4.06 -8.16 -5.94
CA THR A 41 3.73 -9.44 -5.31
C THR A 41 2.25 -9.78 -5.44
N GLN A 42 1.41 -8.77 -5.69
CA GLN A 42 -0.03 -8.91 -5.77
C GLN A 42 -0.56 -8.03 -6.91
N ASN A 43 -1.51 -8.56 -7.69
CA ASN A 43 -2.23 -7.79 -8.70
C ASN A 43 -3.39 -7.01 -8.05
N LYS A 44 -3.07 -6.14 -7.09
CA LYS A 44 -4.02 -5.27 -6.41
C LYS A 44 -3.29 -4.08 -5.79
N TYR A 45 -4.02 -2.99 -5.60
CA TYR A 45 -3.52 -1.79 -4.95
C TYR A 45 -4.25 -1.57 -3.63
N LYS A 46 -3.62 -0.83 -2.72
CA LYS A 46 -4.29 -0.29 -1.56
C LYS A 46 -4.63 1.19 -1.83
N LEU A 47 -5.85 1.58 -1.51
CA LEU A 47 -6.29 2.97 -1.49
C LEU A 47 -6.71 3.34 -0.07
N LEU A 48 -6.20 4.46 0.41
CA LEU A 48 -6.66 5.13 1.61
C LEU A 48 -7.30 6.45 1.21
N LEU A 49 -8.55 6.66 1.61
CA LEU A 49 -9.20 7.96 1.53
C LEU A 49 -9.06 8.62 2.90
N ILE A 50 -8.45 9.80 2.91
CA ILE A 50 -8.13 10.52 4.15
C ILE A 50 -9.01 11.76 4.20
N THR A 51 -9.75 11.89 5.29
CA THR A 51 -10.55 13.07 5.63
C THR A 51 -10.17 13.52 7.03
N ASP A 52 -10.61 14.71 7.44
CA ASP A 52 -10.22 15.29 8.73
C ASP A 52 -10.57 14.38 9.92
N ASP A 53 -11.68 13.63 9.82
CA ASP A 53 -12.22 12.83 10.93
C ASP A 53 -12.05 11.32 10.77
N ARG A 54 -11.74 10.83 9.55
CA ARG A 54 -11.72 9.39 9.26
C ARG A 54 -10.77 9.02 8.14
N MET A 55 -10.29 7.77 8.22
CA MET A 55 -9.53 7.10 7.18
C MET A 55 -10.32 5.87 6.71
N GLU A 56 -10.64 5.81 5.43
CA GLU A 56 -11.31 4.67 4.80
C GLU A 56 -10.32 3.89 3.93
N GLU A 57 -10.33 2.57 4.05
CA GLU A 57 -9.40 1.71 3.32
C GLU A 57 -10.10 0.79 2.34
N PHE A 58 -9.49 0.66 1.17
CA PHE A 58 -9.95 -0.20 0.10
C PHE A 58 -8.82 -1.00 -0.52
N PHE A 59 -9.15 -2.19 -1.01
CA PHE A 59 -8.37 -2.84 -2.06
C PHE A 59 -8.96 -2.47 -3.42
N ILE A 60 -8.10 -2.12 -4.36
CA ILE A 60 -8.45 -1.95 -5.77
C ILE A 60 -7.91 -3.17 -6.52
N VAL A 61 -8.81 -3.99 -7.06
CA VAL A 61 -8.47 -5.21 -7.79
C VAL A 61 -8.81 -5.02 -9.27
N PRO A 62 -7.82 -5.05 -10.19
CA PRO A 62 -8.07 -5.00 -11.63
C PRO A 62 -8.84 -6.25 -12.08
N LEU A 63 -9.84 -6.03 -12.94
CA LEU A 63 -10.60 -7.09 -13.61
C LEU A 63 -10.10 -7.28 -15.05
N LYS A 64 -10.40 -8.43 -15.65
CA LYS A 64 -9.91 -8.80 -16.99
C LYS A 64 -10.45 -7.89 -18.12
N ASP A 65 -11.56 -7.21 -17.89
CA ASP A 65 -12.25 -6.35 -18.85
C ASP A 65 -11.89 -4.87 -18.71
N GLY A 66 -10.81 -4.55 -17.99
CA GLY A 66 -10.33 -3.19 -17.77
C GLY A 66 -11.06 -2.43 -16.66
N ARG A 67 -12.08 -3.02 -16.04
CA ARG A 67 -12.72 -2.45 -14.85
C ARG A 67 -11.90 -2.73 -13.59
N TYR A 68 -12.24 -2.04 -12.51
CA TYR A 68 -11.65 -2.26 -11.19
C TYR A 68 -12.74 -2.53 -10.16
N LEU A 69 -12.52 -3.53 -9.31
CA LEU A 69 -13.34 -3.79 -8.14
C LEU A 69 -12.72 -3.11 -6.93
N MET A 70 -13.51 -2.30 -6.22
CA MET A 70 -13.10 -1.66 -4.97
C MET A 70 -13.75 -2.40 -3.79
N ILE A 71 -12.92 -2.91 -2.88
CA ILE A 71 -13.37 -3.74 -1.76
C ILE A 71 -13.01 -3.01 -0.45
N PRO A 72 -13.98 -2.60 0.38
CA PRO A 72 -13.70 -2.01 1.68
C PRO A 72 -12.99 -3.03 2.57
N THR A 73 -12.13 -2.53 3.44
CA THR A 73 -11.40 -3.34 4.42
C THR A 73 -11.27 -2.55 5.70
N GLU A 74 -11.15 -3.27 6.81
CA GLU A 74 -10.89 -2.64 8.11
C GLU A 74 -9.68 -1.71 8.00
N ALA A 75 -9.86 -0.51 8.54
CA ALA A 75 -8.78 0.45 8.67
C ALA A 75 -7.72 -0.17 9.58
N LYS A 76 -6.52 -0.35 9.02
CA LYS A 76 -5.33 -0.60 9.80
C LYS A 76 -4.79 0.78 10.18
N GLY A 77 -4.35 0.94 11.42
CA GLY A 77 -3.84 2.22 11.89
C GLY A 77 -2.57 2.68 11.17
N GLU A 78 -1.73 3.40 11.89
CA GLU A 78 -0.50 3.96 11.36
C GLU A 78 0.41 2.88 10.77
N ARG A 79 1.04 3.19 9.64
CA ARG A 79 2.04 2.33 8.99
C ARG A 79 2.97 3.18 8.16
N MET A 80 4.18 2.68 7.94
CA MET A 80 5.14 3.31 7.05
C MET A 80 5.06 2.71 5.64
N ILE A 81 5.29 3.55 4.64
CA ILE A 81 5.45 3.17 3.24
C ILE A 81 6.76 3.72 2.68
N TRP A 82 7.29 3.07 1.65
CA TRP A 82 8.49 3.50 0.94
C TRP A 82 8.11 4.49 -0.16
N ASP A 83 8.61 5.72 -0.11
CA ASP A 83 8.34 6.76 -1.11
C ASP A 83 9.29 6.73 -2.33
N GLY A 84 10.36 5.92 -2.26
CA GLY A 84 11.44 5.90 -3.25
C GLY A 84 12.80 6.25 -2.65
N GLU A 85 12.81 6.99 -1.54
CA GLU A 85 14.01 7.51 -0.87
C GLU A 85 14.05 7.15 0.62
N ARG A 86 12.91 7.17 1.30
CA ARG A 86 12.79 6.95 2.75
C ARG A 86 11.47 6.29 3.13
N ALA A 87 11.41 5.86 4.39
CA ALA A 87 10.17 5.45 5.02
C ALA A 87 9.40 6.70 5.44
N VAL A 88 8.13 6.79 5.05
CA VAL A 88 7.22 7.90 5.40
C VAL A 88 5.94 7.37 6.04
N GLY A 89 5.45 8.10 7.03
CA GLY A 89 4.17 7.80 7.65
C GLY A 89 3.01 8.17 6.73
N ILE A 90 1.94 7.39 6.72
CA ILE A 90 0.75 7.71 5.92
C ILE A 90 0.14 9.07 6.29
N ASN A 91 0.27 9.49 7.55
CA ASN A 91 -0.26 10.77 8.04
C ASN A 91 0.66 11.97 7.67
N GLU A 92 1.82 11.71 7.06
CA GLU A 92 2.79 12.73 6.63
C GLU A 92 2.70 13.01 5.12
N LEU A 93 1.78 12.32 4.42
CA LEU A 93 1.62 12.30 2.97
C LEU A 93 0.41 13.08 2.48
#